data_AF-A0A2S4ZG70-F1
#
_entry.id   AF-A0A2S4ZG70-F1
#
_cell.length_a   1.000
_cell.length_b   1.000
_cell.length_c   1.000
_cell.angle_alpha   90.00
_cell.angle_beta   90.00
_cell.angle_gamma   90.00
#
_symmetry.space_group_name_H-M   'P 1'
#
loop_
_entity.id
_entity.type
_entity.pdbx_description
1 polymer ?
#
loop_
_entity_poly.entity_id
_entity_poly.type
_entity_poly.pdbx_seq_one_letter_code
_entity_poly.pdbx_strand_id
1 'polypeptide(L)'
;MELETFRKLATDRRVIPVTRKLLADGDTPVALYRKLAAERPGTFLLESAENGRSWSRYSFVGVRSAATLTARDGQAHWLGTPPVGVPTDGDPLAALRATLQALHTPHQEGLPPFTGGMVGYLGYDIVRRLEKIGPGERDDLKLPELTMLLTSDLAVMDHWEGSVLLIANAINHNDLDTGVDEAYADAVARLDAMEADLSRSVAQPPAHLPPSELPEYTARWGGPDFQRAVEDVKERIRAGEAFQVVPSQRFETPCTASALDVYRVLRATNPSPYMYLFRFDGFDVVGSSPEALVKVEDGRAMVHPIAGTRHRGATPQEDQALADELLADPKERAEHLMLVDLGRNDLGRVCEPGSVEVVDFMSVERYSHVMHIVSTVTGRIAPGRTAFDVLTACFPAGTLSGAPKPRAMQIIDELEPSRRGLYGGCVGYLDFAGDSDTAIAIRTALLRDGTAYVQAGAGIVADSDPVAEDQECRNKAAAVLRAVHTANRLGEQGTPARA
;
A
#
# COMPACT_ATOMS: atom_id res chain seq x y z
N MET A 1 -6.61 20.42 22.47
CA MET A 1 -5.34 20.77 23.14
C MET A 1 -5.39 22.25 23.44
N GLU A 2 -4.99 22.70 24.63
CA GLU A 2 -4.92 24.14 24.95
C GLU A 2 -3.64 24.79 24.42
N LEU A 3 -3.68 26.10 24.10
CA LEU A 3 -2.55 26.86 23.58
C LEU A 3 -1.29 26.77 24.47
N GLU A 4 -1.46 26.76 25.80
CA GLU A 4 -0.32 26.62 26.72
C GLU A 4 0.40 25.28 26.59
N THR A 5 -0.33 24.20 26.35
CA THR A 5 0.26 22.88 26.10
C THR A 5 0.95 22.87 24.74
N PHE A 6 0.33 23.46 23.72
CA PHE A 6 0.94 23.59 22.40
C PHE A 6 2.27 24.34 22.45
N ARG A 7 2.33 25.49 23.14
CA ARG A 7 3.56 26.27 23.32
C ARG A 7 4.68 25.46 23.97
N LYS A 8 4.37 24.61 24.96
CA LYS A 8 5.36 23.74 25.60
C LYS A 8 5.92 22.72 24.61
N LEU A 9 5.04 22.07 23.84
CA LEU A 9 5.43 21.09 22.82
C LEU A 9 6.20 21.72 21.66
N ALA A 10 5.95 22.99 21.34
CA ALA A 10 6.65 23.71 20.28
C ALA A 10 8.11 24.04 20.62
N THR A 11 8.55 23.85 21.85
CA THR A 11 9.95 24.08 22.23
C THR A 11 10.90 22.98 21.78
N ASP A 12 10.40 21.76 21.54
CA ASP A 12 11.21 20.59 21.25
C ASP A 12 10.71 19.75 20.07
N ARG A 13 9.58 20.13 19.44
CA ARG A 13 8.96 19.37 18.35
C ARG A 13 8.70 20.22 17.12
N ARG A 14 9.00 19.66 15.95
CA ARG A 14 8.66 20.28 14.66
C ARG A 14 7.27 19.92 14.15
N VAL A 15 6.66 18.84 14.66
CA VAL A 15 5.28 18.47 14.33
C VAL A 15 4.48 18.32 15.61
N ILE A 16 3.33 18.99 15.69
CA ILE A 16 2.43 18.91 16.84
C ILE A 16 1.00 18.63 16.35
N PRO A 17 0.40 17.47 16.69
CA PRO A 17 -0.98 17.19 16.34
C PRO A 17 -1.93 17.99 17.22
N VAL A 18 -2.71 18.90 16.63
CA VAL A 18 -3.87 19.50 17.30
C VAL A 18 -5.10 18.70 16.91
N THR A 19 -5.83 18.21 17.91
CA THR A 19 -6.88 17.21 17.69
C THR A 19 -8.25 17.65 18.20
N ARG A 20 -9.30 17.15 17.55
CA ARG A 20 -10.70 17.29 17.96
C ARG A 20 -11.45 15.99 17.70
N LYS A 21 -12.09 15.44 18.73
CA LYS A 21 -12.87 14.20 18.64
C LYS A 21 -14.35 14.52 18.56
N LEU A 22 -15.05 13.90 17.61
CA LEU A 22 -16.46 14.11 17.34
C LEU A 22 -17.19 12.76 17.27
N LEU A 23 -18.46 12.73 17.65
CA LEU A 23 -19.34 11.58 17.37
C LEU A 23 -19.69 11.59 15.87
N ALA A 24 -19.53 10.46 15.19
CA ALA A 24 -19.75 10.31 13.75
C ALA A 24 -20.37 8.94 13.40
N ASP A 25 -21.32 8.50 14.21
CA ASP A 25 -22.00 7.20 14.13
C ASP A 25 -22.87 7.01 12.86
N GLY A 26 -23.21 8.10 12.18
CA GLY A 26 -23.91 8.08 10.89
C GLY A 26 -23.01 8.10 9.64
N ASP A 27 -21.70 8.28 9.79
CA ASP A 27 -20.75 8.34 8.67
C ASP A 27 -19.98 7.02 8.51
N THR A 28 -19.51 6.77 7.28
CA THR A 28 -18.58 5.68 6.95
C THR A 28 -17.26 6.29 6.47
N PRO A 29 -16.14 5.54 6.40
CA PRO A 29 -14.88 6.09 5.88
C PRO A 29 -15.00 6.66 4.46
N VAL A 30 -15.81 6.02 3.61
CA VAL A 30 -16.14 6.52 2.26
C VAL A 30 -16.91 7.84 2.33
N ALA A 31 -17.83 8.00 3.28
CA ALA A 31 -18.58 9.24 3.47
C ALA A 31 -17.68 10.37 4.00
N LEU A 32 -16.81 10.07 4.97
CA LEU A 32 -15.81 11.00 5.48
C LEU A 32 -14.89 11.48 4.35
N TYR A 33 -14.35 10.56 3.55
CA TYR A 33 -13.51 10.89 2.40
C TYR A 33 -14.25 11.80 1.39
N ARG A 34 -15.51 11.52 1.07
CA ARG A 34 -16.31 12.40 0.20
C ARG A 34 -16.50 13.80 0.77
N LYS A 35 -16.87 13.91 2.06
CA LYS A 35 -17.16 15.19 2.74
C LYS A 35 -15.91 16.04 2.91
N LEU A 36 -14.80 15.41 3.31
CA LEU A 36 -13.57 16.08 3.69
C LEU A 36 -12.59 16.22 2.53
N ALA A 37 -12.28 15.13 1.82
CA ALA A 37 -11.27 15.12 0.76
C ALA A 37 -11.85 15.51 -0.61
N ALA A 38 -13.13 15.22 -0.85
CA ALA A 38 -13.84 15.50 -2.10
C ALA A 38 -13.05 15.14 -3.36
N GLU A 39 -12.32 14.01 -3.32
CA GLU A 39 -11.55 13.49 -4.45
C GLU A 39 -10.47 14.43 -5.02
N ARG A 40 -10.01 15.40 -4.22
CA ARG A 40 -8.95 16.33 -4.62
C ARG A 40 -7.58 15.63 -4.70
N PRO A 41 -6.66 16.08 -5.58
CA PRO A 41 -5.26 15.66 -5.53
C PRO A 41 -4.64 15.94 -4.14
N GLY A 42 -3.71 15.08 -3.72
CA GLY A 42 -3.04 15.15 -2.42
C GLY A 42 -3.85 14.58 -1.26
N THR A 43 -4.87 13.77 -1.54
CA THR A 43 -5.73 13.12 -0.54
C THR A 43 -5.67 11.60 -0.65
N PHE A 44 -6.08 10.91 0.41
CA PHE A 44 -6.12 9.45 0.43
C PHE A 44 -7.17 8.90 1.39
N LEU A 45 -7.48 7.62 1.22
CA LEU A 45 -8.27 6.81 2.15
C LEU A 45 -7.55 5.47 2.36
N LEU A 46 -7.30 5.12 3.61
CA LEU A 46 -6.76 3.83 4.03
C LEU A 46 -7.78 3.13 4.94
N GLU A 47 -8.19 1.93 4.57
CA GLU A 47 -8.99 1.04 5.41
C GLU A 47 -8.28 -0.31 5.54
N SER A 48 -8.55 -1.04 6.61
CA SER A 48 -8.02 -2.40 6.80
C SER A 48 -9.16 -3.34 7.19
N ALA A 49 -9.34 -4.42 6.43
CA ALA A 49 -10.28 -5.50 6.74
C ALA A 49 -9.51 -6.76 7.15
N GLU A 50 -9.49 -7.04 8.44
CA GLU A 50 -8.82 -8.20 9.02
C GLU A 50 -9.43 -9.49 8.44
N ASN A 51 -8.59 -10.33 7.83
CA ASN A 51 -8.96 -11.56 7.13
C ASN A 51 -10.10 -11.38 6.09
N GLY A 52 -10.33 -10.15 5.59
CA GLY A 52 -11.42 -9.84 4.67
C GLY A 52 -12.83 -10.01 5.25
N ARG A 53 -12.98 -10.10 6.58
CA ARG A 53 -14.27 -10.35 7.26
C ARG A 53 -14.76 -9.16 8.08
N SER A 54 -13.89 -8.60 8.92
CA SER A 54 -14.21 -7.49 9.82
C SER A 54 -13.29 -6.31 9.54
N TRP A 55 -13.85 -5.11 9.48
CA TRP A 55 -13.04 -3.90 9.47
C TRP A 55 -12.26 -3.79 10.78
N SER A 56 -10.97 -3.49 10.68
CA SER A 56 -10.13 -3.14 11.81
C SER A 56 -10.68 -1.91 12.51
N ARG A 57 -10.16 -1.61 13.71
CA ARG A 57 -10.66 -0.49 14.53
C ARG A 57 -10.59 0.85 13.81
N TYR A 58 -9.58 1.10 12.98
CA TYR A 58 -9.31 2.42 12.42
C TYR A 58 -9.40 2.49 10.89
N SER A 59 -9.77 3.66 10.39
CA SER A 59 -9.61 4.04 8.99
C SER A 59 -9.14 5.48 8.91
N PHE A 60 -8.26 5.76 7.95
CA PHE A 60 -7.53 7.03 7.87
C PHE A 60 -7.90 7.75 6.57
N VAL A 61 -8.38 8.98 6.69
CA VAL A 61 -8.65 9.89 5.58
C VAL A 61 -7.62 11.01 5.61
N GLY A 62 -6.75 11.08 4.60
CA GLY A 62 -5.88 12.22 4.36
C GLY A 62 -6.67 13.34 3.71
N VAL A 63 -6.94 14.40 4.46
CA VAL A 63 -7.80 15.52 4.03
C VAL A 63 -7.01 16.58 3.26
N ARG A 64 -5.77 16.82 3.70
CA ARG A 64 -4.85 17.78 3.11
C ARG A 64 -3.41 17.37 3.35
N SER A 65 -2.59 17.60 2.33
CA SER A 65 -1.14 17.45 2.40
C SER A 65 -0.49 18.82 2.21
N ALA A 66 0.45 19.17 3.09
CA ALA A 66 1.14 20.47 3.04
C ALA A 66 2.12 20.57 1.87
N ALA A 67 2.72 19.43 1.50
CA ALA A 67 3.61 19.27 0.36
C ALA A 67 3.60 17.80 -0.10
N THR A 68 4.19 17.54 -1.26
CA THR A 68 4.38 16.19 -1.79
C THR A 68 5.81 16.04 -2.26
N LEU A 69 6.54 15.07 -1.71
CA LEU A 69 7.83 14.64 -2.22
C LEU A 69 7.60 13.62 -3.35
N THR A 70 8.16 13.88 -4.52
CA THR A 70 8.09 13.01 -5.69
C THR A 70 9.45 12.97 -6.41
N ALA A 71 9.52 12.33 -7.56
CA ALA A 71 10.69 12.29 -8.40
C ALA A 71 10.41 12.88 -9.78
N ARG A 72 11.35 13.67 -10.32
CA ARG A 72 11.35 14.16 -11.70
C ARG A 72 12.74 13.99 -12.29
N ASP A 73 12.83 13.36 -13.45
CA ASP A 73 14.11 13.08 -14.13
C ASP A 73 15.13 12.37 -13.22
N GLY A 74 14.64 11.47 -12.35
CA GLY A 74 15.44 10.74 -11.36
C GLY A 74 15.96 11.57 -10.19
N GLN A 75 15.49 12.81 -10.03
CA GLN A 75 15.85 13.71 -8.93
C GLN A 75 14.66 13.93 -7.98
N ALA A 76 14.95 14.18 -6.70
CA ALA A 76 13.95 14.60 -5.73
C ALA A 76 13.26 15.88 -6.23
N HIS A 77 11.95 15.94 -6.06
CA HIS A 77 11.14 17.07 -6.48
C HIS A 77 9.99 17.28 -5.50
N TRP A 78 9.67 18.53 -5.18
CA TRP A 78 8.60 18.87 -4.26
C TRP A 78 7.49 19.64 -4.96
N LEU A 79 6.25 19.21 -4.73
CA LEU A 79 5.05 20.00 -4.99
C LEU A 79 4.64 20.68 -3.68
N GLY A 80 4.48 22.01 -3.69
CA GLY A 80 4.27 22.79 -2.47
C GLY A 80 5.58 23.19 -1.80
N THR A 81 5.52 23.53 -0.51
CA THR A 81 6.68 24.05 0.24
C THR A 81 7.30 22.95 1.11
N PRO A 82 8.52 22.48 0.80
CA PRO A 82 9.20 21.52 1.65
C PRO A 82 9.59 22.12 3.01
N PRO A 83 9.74 21.31 4.06
CA PRO A 83 10.39 21.75 5.30
C PRO A 83 11.82 22.24 5.03
N VAL A 84 12.28 23.27 5.75
CA VAL A 84 13.68 23.70 5.69
C VAL A 84 14.61 22.60 6.21
N GLY A 85 15.79 22.52 5.60
CA GLY A 85 16.84 21.57 5.99
C GLY A 85 16.74 20.19 5.33
N VAL A 86 15.72 19.93 4.50
CA VAL A 86 15.61 18.68 3.74
C VAL A 86 16.12 18.87 2.30
N PRO A 87 16.69 17.82 1.67
CA PRO A 87 17.07 17.86 0.26
C PRO A 87 15.86 18.17 -0.65
N THR A 88 16.05 19.09 -1.59
CA THR A 88 15.05 19.47 -2.60
C THR A 88 15.41 19.00 -4.00
N ASP A 89 16.62 18.46 -4.18
CA ASP A 89 17.16 17.81 -5.38
C ASP A 89 17.93 16.53 -4.98
N GLY A 90 18.55 15.85 -5.95
CA GLY A 90 19.34 14.65 -5.68
C GLY A 90 18.50 13.38 -5.53
N ASP A 91 18.93 12.46 -4.67
CA ASP A 91 18.25 11.16 -4.50
C ASP A 91 16.91 11.30 -3.73
N PRO A 92 15.76 10.93 -4.35
CA PRO A 92 14.45 10.97 -3.68
C PRO A 92 14.38 10.15 -2.38
N LEU A 93 15.10 9.03 -2.29
CA LEU A 93 15.13 8.23 -1.05
C LEU A 93 15.89 8.94 0.08
N ALA A 94 16.99 9.62 -0.25
CA ALA A 94 17.72 10.44 0.71
C ALA A 94 16.86 11.64 1.19
N ALA A 95 16.11 12.27 0.29
CA ALA A 95 15.17 13.34 0.63
C ALA A 95 14.06 12.85 1.57
N LEU A 96 13.49 11.66 1.31
CA LEU A 96 12.47 11.05 2.17
C LEU A 96 13.03 10.74 3.55
N ARG A 97 14.22 10.11 3.63
CA ARG A 97 14.90 9.81 4.89
C ARG A 97 15.15 11.08 5.71
N ALA A 98 15.71 12.11 5.09
CA ALA A 98 16.01 13.38 5.75
C ALA A 98 14.74 14.08 6.24
N THR A 99 13.64 13.99 5.49
CA THR A 99 12.34 14.54 5.90
C THR A 99 11.81 13.87 7.15
N LEU A 100 11.85 12.53 7.21
CA LEU A 100 11.40 11.78 8.39
C LEU A 100 12.26 12.09 9.63
N GLN A 101 13.57 12.26 9.44
CA GLN A 101 14.48 12.66 10.52
C GLN A 101 14.21 14.09 11.00
N ALA A 102 14.02 15.03 10.07
CA ALA A 102 13.76 16.43 10.38
C ALA A 102 12.41 16.63 11.07
N LEU A 103 11.39 15.84 10.71
CA LEU A 103 10.04 15.96 11.24
C LEU A 103 9.71 14.95 12.35
N HIS A 104 10.71 14.25 12.89
CA HIS A 104 10.47 13.27 13.93
C HIS A 104 9.83 13.92 15.17
N THR A 105 8.73 13.33 15.63
CA THR A 105 8.02 13.73 16.84
C THR A 105 7.62 12.48 17.61
N PRO A 106 7.95 12.36 18.91
CA PRO A 106 7.54 11.20 19.71
C PRO A 106 6.03 10.98 19.73
N HIS A 107 5.61 9.71 19.71
CA HIS A 107 4.21 9.32 19.84
C HIS A 107 3.59 9.95 21.08
N GLN A 108 2.34 10.39 20.96
CA GLN A 108 1.57 10.96 22.08
C GLN A 108 0.57 9.92 22.58
N GLU A 109 0.67 9.56 23.86
CA GLU A 109 -0.23 8.60 24.49
C GLU A 109 -1.71 8.93 24.26
N GLY A 110 -2.49 7.90 23.97
CA GLY A 110 -3.93 7.99 23.77
C GLY A 110 -4.38 8.46 22.38
N LEU A 111 -3.44 8.73 21.47
CA LEU A 111 -3.76 8.95 20.06
C LEU A 111 -3.79 7.62 19.28
N PRO A 112 -4.47 7.57 18.11
CA PRO A 112 -4.43 6.40 17.23
C PRO A 112 -3.02 6.08 16.74
N PRO A 113 -2.79 4.87 16.18
CA PRO A 113 -1.47 4.44 15.71
C PRO A 113 -0.85 5.38 14.68
N PHE A 114 -1.67 6.01 13.83
CA PHE A 114 -1.22 6.96 12.82
C PHE A 114 -1.87 8.33 13.01
N THR A 115 -1.05 9.36 13.18
CA THR A 115 -1.48 10.75 13.43
C THR A 115 -0.91 11.77 12.45
N GLY A 116 0.00 11.36 11.57
CA GLY A 116 0.68 12.23 10.62
C GLY A 116 1.97 11.58 10.11
N GLY A 117 2.34 11.87 8.88
CA GLY A 117 3.54 11.31 8.28
C GLY A 117 3.67 11.55 6.79
N MET A 118 4.59 10.81 6.18
CA MET A 118 4.76 10.69 4.74
C MET A 118 3.93 9.50 4.25
N VAL A 119 2.89 9.75 3.45
CA VAL A 119 1.93 8.71 3.01
C VAL A 119 1.90 8.63 1.50
N GLY A 120 2.04 7.45 0.91
CA GLY A 120 2.03 7.31 -0.54
C GLY A 120 2.59 5.99 -1.00
N TYR A 121 3.44 6.03 -2.03
CA TYR A 121 4.04 4.83 -2.61
C TYR A 121 5.53 4.98 -2.90
N LEU A 122 6.19 3.83 -2.85
CA LEU A 122 7.51 3.57 -3.40
C LEU A 122 7.33 2.55 -4.54
N GLY A 123 7.59 2.96 -5.77
CA GLY A 123 7.51 2.10 -6.94
C GLY A 123 8.62 1.05 -6.93
N TYR A 124 8.39 -0.08 -7.59
CA TYR A 124 9.34 -1.19 -7.68
C TYR A 124 10.71 -0.74 -8.20
N ASP A 125 10.73 0.17 -9.17
CA ASP A 125 11.96 0.65 -9.80
C ASP A 125 12.91 1.40 -8.84
N ILE A 126 12.46 1.77 -7.63
CA ILE A 126 13.36 2.24 -6.55
C ILE A 126 14.47 1.23 -6.25
N VAL A 127 14.23 -0.06 -6.47
CA VAL A 127 15.25 -1.08 -6.21
C VAL A 127 16.53 -0.85 -7.03
N ARG A 128 16.48 -0.11 -8.14
CA ARG A 128 17.65 0.33 -8.93
C ARG A 128 18.60 1.25 -8.14
N ARG A 129 18.12 1.86 -7.06
CA ARG A 129 18.89 2.69 -6.12
C ARG A 129 19.46 1.87 -4.96
N LEU A 130 18.88 0.71 -4.69
CA LEU A 130 19.25 -0.17 -3.58
C LEU A 130 20.19 -1.30 -4.03
N GLU A 131 20.01 -1.79 -5.26
CA GLU A 131 20.68 -2.96 -5.81
C GLU A 131 21.14 -2.72 -7.25
N LYS A 132 22.18 -3.45 -7.66
CA LYS A 132 22.68 -3.43 -9.04
C LYS A 132 21.83 -4.35 -9.92
N ILE A 133 20.77 -3.79 -10.47
CA ILE A 133 19.97 -4.41 -11.52
C ILE A 133 20.21 -3.71 -12.86
N GLY A 134 19.72 -4.29 -13.97
CA GLY A 134 19.83 -3.68 -15.29
C GLY A 134 19.04 -2.37 -15.39
N PRO A 135 18.99 -1.71 -16.56
CA PRO A 135 18.22 -0.48 -16.76
C PRO A 135 16.72 -0.72 -17.00
N GLY A 136 16.30 -1.96 -17.25
CA GLY A 136 15.01 -2.32 -17.82
C GLY A 136 14.92 -1.99 -19.32
N GLU A 137 14.05 -2.69 -20.04
CA GLU A 137 13.91 -2.49 -21.50
C GLU A 137 13.23 -1.16 -21.85
N ARG A 138 12.09 -0.85 -21.20
CA ARG A 138 11.28 0.34 -21.51
C ARG A 138 10.55 0.90 -20.30
N ASP A 139 10.61 2.22 -20.10
CA ASP A 139 9.80 2.94 -19.12
C ASP A 139 8.62 3.66 -19.82
N ASP A 140 7.53 2.94 -20.04
CA ASP A 140 6.36 3.46 -20.74
C ASP A 140 5.34 4.12 -19.82
N LEU A 141 5.25 3.67 -18.57
CA LEU A 141 4.42 4.32 -17.57
C LEU A 141 5.01 5.68 -17.15
N LYS A 142 6.33 5.87 -17.14
CA LYS A 142 6.98 7.13 -16.73
C LYS A 142 6.44 7.66 -15.39
N LEU A 143 6.19 6.76 -14.45
CA LEU A 143 5.79 7.13 -13.11
C LEU A 143 7.00 7.67 -12.35
N PRO A 144 6.81 8.63 -11.45
CA PRO A 144 7.81 8.92 -10.43
C PRO A 144 8.19 7.66 -9.66
N GLU A 145 9.45 7.50 -9.29
CA GLU A 145 9.90 6.33 -8.52
C GLU A 145 9.24 6.28 -7.14
N LEU A 146 8.93 7.43 -6.55
CA LEU A 146 8.10 7.56 -5.35
C LEU A 146 7.19 8.77 -5.44
N THR A 147 6.10 8.76 -4.69
CA THR A 147 5.31 9.96 -4.39
C THR A 147 4.75 9.83 -2.98
N MET A 148 5.17 10.74 -2.10
CA MET A 148 4.90 10.71 -0.67
C MET A 148 4.30 12.05 -0.23
N LEU A 149 3.08 11.98 0.29
CA LEU A 149 2.28 13.10 0.76
C LEU A 149 2.68 13.47 2.19
N LEU A 150 3.16 14.70 2.40
CA LEU A 150 3.40 15.25 3.72
C LEU A 150 2.06 15.63 4.35
N THR A 151 1.49 14.71 5.12
CA THR A 151 0.08 14.78 5.52
C THR A 151 -0.11 15.72 6.72
N SER A 152 -0.81 16.83 6.49
CA SER A 152 -1.06 17.85 7.51
C SER A 152 -2.41 17.70 8.18
N ASP A 153 -3.45 17.30 7.43
CA ASP A 153 -4.82 17.16 7.94
C ASP A 153 -5.31 15.73 7.77
N LEU A 154 -5.80 15.14 8.85
CA LEU A 154 -6.29 13.77 8.92
C LEU A 154 -7.66 13.70 9.60
N ALA A 155 -8.47 12.75 9.17
CA ALA A 155 -9.62 12.27 9.93
C ALA A 155 -9.44 10.76 10.17
N VAL A 156 -9.41 10.37 11.44
CA VAL A 156 -9.27 8.98 11.86
C VAL A 156 -10.61 8.50 12.39
N MET A 157 -11.25 7.59 11.66
CA MET A 157 -12.50 6.97 12.10
C MET A 157 -12.19 5.81 13.04
N ASP A 158 -12.78 5.83 14.23
CA ASP A 158 -12.80 4.71 15.17
C ASP A 158 -14.13 3.98 15.02
N HIS A 159 -14.09 2.81 14.37
CA HIS A 159 -15.27 1.98 14.09
C HIS A 159 -15.91 1.39 15.36
N TRP A 160 -15.15 1.26 16.45
CA TRP A 160 -15.66 0.68 17.69
C TRP A 160 -16.39 1.72 18.52
N GLU A 161 -15.88 2.94 18.54
CA GLU A 161 -16.48 4.04 19.30
C GLU A 161 -17.50 4.85 18.48
N GLY A 162 -17.60 4.62 17.17
CA GLY A 162 -18.46 5.40 16.28
C GLY A 162 -18.06 6.87 16.23
N SER A 163 -16.76 7.16 16.35
CA SER A 163 -16.24 8.51 16.47
C SER A 163 -15.21 8.81 15.38
N VAL A 164 -14.99 10.11 15.13
CA VAL A 164 -13.92 10.58 14.26
C VAL A 164 -13.00 11.50 15.05
N LEU A 165 -11.70 11.24 14.97
CA LEU A 165 -10.67 12.14 15.46
C LEU A 165 -10.13 12.95 14.29
N LEU A 166 -10.45 14.25 14.28
CA LEU A 166 -9.82 15.22 13.39
C LEU A 166 -8.46 15.58 13.96
N ILE A 167 -7.45 15.63 13.08
CA ILE A 167 -6.07 15.98 13.42
C ILE A 167 -5.60 17.02 12.41
N ALA A 168 -5.17 18.17 12.90
CA ALA A 168 -4.45 19.18 12.15
C ALA A 168 -3.03 19.26 12.73
N ASN A 169 -2.07 18.68 12.01
CA ASN A 169 -0.66 18.77 12.37
C ASN A 169 -0.17 20.19 12.09
N ALA A 170 0.32 20.87 13.12
CA ALA A 170 1.13 22.07 12.97
C ALA A 170 2.56 21.64 12.64
N ILE A 171 2.98 21.89 11.39
CA ILE A 171 4.32 21.54 10.90
C ILE A 171 5.16 22.81 10.89
N ASN A 172 6.18 22.87 11.76
CA ASN A 172 7.18 23.92 11.80
C ASN A 172 8.12 23.82 10.60
N HIS A 173 7.65 24.25 9.43
CA HIS A 173 8.35 24.14 8.16
C HIS A 173 9.62 25.01 8.09
N ASN A 174 9.71 26.11 8.84
CA ASN A 174 10.83 27.06 8.79
C ASN A 174 11.85 26.88 9.93
N ASP A 175 11.57 25.98 10.87
CA ASP A 175 12.44 25.66 12.01
C ASP A 175 12.79 26.89 12.86
N LEU A 176 11.81 27.78 13.03
CA LEU A 176 11.93 28.96 13.89
C LEU A 176 11.10 28.80 15.17
N ASP A 177 11.57 29.40 16.26
CA ASP A 177 10.87 29.44 17.56
C ASP A 177 9.74 30.51 17.58
N THR A 178 9.61 31.28 16.51
CA THR A 178 8.59 32.34 16.34
C THR A 178 7.39 31.82 15.54
N GLY A 179 6.21 32.40 15.76
CA GLY A 179 5.00 32.02 15.01
C GLY A 179 4.20 30.88 15.66
N VAL A 180 4.52 30.51 16.91
CA VAL A 180 3.91 29.39 17.63
C VAL A 180 2.40 29.57 17.82
N ASP A 181 1.98 30.78 18.23
CA ASP A 181 0.56 31.07 18.45
C ASP A 181 -0.21 31.08 17.13
N GLU A 182 0.40 31.61 16.07
CA GLU A 182 -0.14 31.62 14.72
C GLU A 182 -0.27 30.19 14.16
N ALA A 183 0.71 29.32 14.41
CA ALA A 183 0.66 27.92 14.01
C ALA A 183 -0.46 27.15 14.75
N TYR A 184 -0.66 27.42 16.04
CA TYR A 184 -1.79 26.88 16.78
C TYR A 184 -3.13 27.39 16.23
N ALA A 185 -3.25 28.70 15.99
CA ALA A 185 -4.46 29.31 15.45
C ALA A 185 -4.80 28.76 14.06
N ASP A 186 -3.80 28.55 13.19
CA ASP A 186 -3.97 27.88 11.90
C ASP A 186 -4.47 26.44 12.04
N ALA A 187 -3.87 25.65 12.94
CA ALA A 187 -4.29 24.27 13.16
C ALA A 187 -5.74 24.20 13.68
N VAL A 188 -6.14 25.10 14.59
CA VAL A 188 -7.53 25.20 15.06
C VAL A 188 -8.47 25.60 13.92
N ALA A 189 -8.09 26.58 13.08
CA ALA A 189 -8.91 26.98 11.94
C ALA A 189 -9.10 25.86 10.91
N ARG A 190 -8.08 25.01 10.70
CA ARG A 190 -8.19 23.80 9.86
C ARG A 190 -9.11 22.75 10.47
N LEU A 191 -9.09 22.56 11.79
CA LEU A 191 -10.06 21.69 12.49
C LEU A 191 -11.49 22.22 12.33
N ASP A 192 -11.70 23.53 12.48
CA ASP A 192 -13.00 24.17 12.30
C ASP A 192 -13.53 23.97 10.87
N ALA A 193 -12.65 24.10 9.87
CA ALA A 193 -13.01 23.84 8.47
C ALA A 193 -13.39 22.37 8.23
N MET A 194 -12.63 21.41 8.78
CA MET A 194 -12.97 19.98 8.67
C MET A 194 -14.30 19.65 9.35
N GLU A 195 -14.57 20.20 10.53
CA GLU A 195 -15.85 20.01 11.23
C GLU A 195 -17.03 20.62 10.46
N ALA A 196 -16.86 21.81 9.89
CA ALA A 196 -17.85 22.42 9.03
C ALA A 196 -18.12 21.56 7.78
N ASP A 197 -17.07 21.00 7.19
CA ASP A 197 -17.15 20.11 6.04
C ASP A 197 -17.88 18.81 6.35
N LEU A 198 -17.68 18.22 7.54
CA LEU A 198 -18.40 17.04 8.02
C LEU A 198 -19.90 17.28 8.20
N SER A 199 -20.26 18.50 8.59
CA SER A 199 -21.65 18.92 8.82
C SER A 199 -22.42 19.11 7.51
N ARG A 200 -21.75 19.13 6.35
CA ARG A 200 -22.41 19.27 5.04
C ARG A 200 -23.12 17.98 4.65
N SER A 201 -24.34 18.13 4.12
CA SER A 201 -25.02 17.05 3.43
C SER A 201 -24.39 16.83 2.06
N VAL A 202 -23.87 15.62 1.83
CA VAL A 202 -23.36 15.18 0.52
C VAL A 202 -24.34 14.15 -0.03
N ALA A 203 -24.83 14.36 -1.25
CA ALA A 203 -25.72 13.39 -1.89
C ALA A 203 -24.99 12.06 -2.11
N GLN A 204 -25.50 11.00 -1.48
CA GLN A 204 -24.97 9.65 -1.62
C GLN A 204 -26.11 8.67 -1.89
N PRO A 205 -26.78 8.78 -3.05
CA PRO A 205 -27.82 7.83 -3.39
C PRO A 205 -27.22 6.42 -3.44
N PRO A 206 -27.93 5.39 -2.92
CA PRO A 206 -27.57 4.01 -3.17
C PRO A 206 -27.46 3.78 -4.68
N ALA A 207 -26.41 3.06 -5.10
CA ALA A 207 -26.21 2.69 -6.49
C ALA A 207 -26.58 1.22 -6.67
N HIS A 208 -27.23 0.89 -7.79
CA HIS A 208 -27.36 -0.49 -8.21
C HIS A 208 -25.97 -1.02 -8.56
N LEU A 209 -25.59 -2.16 -7.98
CA LEU A 209 -24.33 -2.82 -8.30
C LEU A 209 -24.56 -3.67 -9.57
N PRO A 210 -23.96 -3.32 -10.72
CA PRO A 210 -24.11 -4.13 -11.93
C PRO A 210 -23.40 -5.48 -11.77
N PRO A 211 -23.76 -6.48 -12.59
CA PRO A 211 -23.07 -7.77 -12.60
C PRO A 211 -21.55 -7.63 -12.75
N SER A 212 -20.82 -8.52 -12.09
CA SER A 212 -19.36 -8.55 -12.18
C SER A 212 -18.92 -9.24 -13.47
N GLU A 213 -18.59 -8.45 -14.49
CA GLU A 213 -18.20 -8.91 -15.82
C GLU A 213 -16.73 -8.54 -16.10
N LEU A 214 -16.00 -9.45 -16.74
CA LEU A 214 -14.63 -9.16 -17.14
C LEU A 214 -14.68 -8.27 -18.40
N PRO A 215 -14.09 -7.07 -18.39
CA PRO A 215 -14.10 -6.21 -19.55
C PRO A 215 -13.19 -6.77 -20.66
N GLU A 216 -13.28 -6.20 -21.85
CA GLU A 216 -12.18 -6.26 -22.80
C GLU A 216 -10.96 -5.53 -22.23
N TYR A 217 -9.79 -6.13 -22.40
CA TYR A 217 -8.51 -5.56 -21.98
C TYR A 217 -7.41 -5.94 -22.96
N THR A 218 -6.36 -5.12 -22.99
CA THR A 218 -5.12 -5.42 -23.70
C THR A 218 -4.11 -6.01 -22.73
N ALA A 219 -3.51 -7.15 -23.06
CA ALA A 219 -2.34 -7.68 -22.36
C ALA A 219 -1.09 -7.34 -23.19
N ARG A 220 -0.18 -6.53 -22.65
CA ARG A 220 1.06 -6.11 -23.35
C ARG A 220 2.05 -7.26 -23.53
N TRP A 221 1.95 -8.25 -22.66
CA TRP A 221 2.75 -9.47 -22.57
C TRP A 221 1.82 -10.55 -22.03
N GLY A 222 1.84 -11.76 -22.59
CA GLY A 222 0.94 -12.83 -22.17
C GLY A 222 0.82 -13.96 -23.18
N GLY A 223 0.12 -15.04 -22.80
CA GLY A 223 -0.09 -16.19 -23.66
C GLY A 223 1.24 -16.85 -24.07
N PRO A 224 1.48 -17.15 -25.36
CA PRO A 224 2.69 -17.85 -25.79
C PRO A 224 4.00 -17.14 -25.39
N ASP A 225 4.01 -15.82 -25.29
CA ASP A 225 5.23 -15.06 -24.98
C ASP A 225 5.59 -15.14 -23.50
N PHE A 226 4.59 -15.04 -22.62
CA PHE A 226 4.78 -15.26 -21.19
C PHE A 226 5.11 -16.73 -20.90
N GLN A 227 4.46 -17.67 -21.57
CA GLN A 227 4.75 -19.10 -21.42
C GLN A 227 6.21 -19.44 -21.78
N ARG A 228 6.78 -18.80 -22.82
CA ARG A 228 8.20 -18.95 -23.14
C ARG A 228 9.11 -18.37 -22.06
N ALA A 229 8.73 -17.26 -21.44
CA ALA A 229 9.48 -16.70 -20.32
C ALA A 229 9.42 -17.59 -19.07
N VAL A 230 8.29 -18.24 -18.82
CA VAL A 230 8.17 -19.25 -17.75
C VAL A 230 9.13 -20.41 -18.01
N GLU A 231 9.22 -20.92 -19.23
CA GLU A 231 10.19 -21.97 -19.55
C GLU A 231 11.65 -21.49 -19.44
N ASP A 232 11.97 -20.26 -19.85
CA ASP A 232 13.32 -19.69 -19.66
C ASP A 232 13.69 -19.61 -18.17
N VAL A 233 12.78 -19.11 -17.33
CA VAL A 233 12.97 -19.06 -15.88
C VAL A 233 13.20 -20.47 -15.31
N LYS A 234 12.44 -21.47 -15.74
CA LYS A 234 12.61 -22.86 -15.30
C LYS A 234 13.99 -23.41 -15.66
N GLU A 235 14.49 -23.13 -16.87
CA GLU A 235 15.84 -23.53 -17.27
C GLU A 235 16.92 -22.85 -16.42
N ARG A 236 16.77 -21.56 -16.11
CA ARG A 236 17.69 -20.83 -15.20
C ARG A 236 17.66 -21.38 -13.78
N ILE A 237 16.49 -21.78 -13.28
CA ILE A 237 16.36 -22.44 -11.98
C ILE A 237 17.06 -23.80 -11.99
N ARG A 238 16.89 -24.60 -13.05
CA ARG A 238 17.60 -25.89 -13.23
C ARG A 238 19.11 -25.71 -13.32
N ALA A 239 19.57 -24.61 -13.90
CA ALA A 239 20.97 -24.23 -13.94
C ALA A 239 21.53 -23.73 -12.59
N GLY A 240 20.67 -23.57 -11.57
CA GLY A 240 21.05 -23.14 -10.23
C GLY A 240 21.21 -21.63 -10.07
N GLU A 241 20.67 -20.82 -10.98
CA GLU A 241 20.77 -19.35 -10.89
C GLU A 241 19.84 -18.75 -9.83
N ALA A 242 18.66 -19.35 -9.65
CA ALA A 242 17.65 -18.94 -8.68
C ALA A 242 16.85 -20.16 -8.21
N PHE A 243 16.18 -20.05 -7.07
CA PHE A 243 15.19 -21.01 -6.58
C PHE A 243 13.79 -20.67 -7.07
N GLN A 244 13.48 -19.37 -7.16
CA GLN A 244 12.20 -18.84 -7.62
C GLN A 244 12.41 -17.47 -8.27
N VAL A 245 11.63 -17.17 -9.30
CA VAL A 245 11.53 -15.84 -9.92
C VAL A 245 10.06 -15.52 -10.18
N VAL A 246 9.65 -14.27 -9.98
CA VAL A 246 8.25 -13.85 -10.07
C VAL A 246 8.04 -12.88 -11.24
N PRO A 247 7.99 -13.34 -12.51
CA PRO A 247 7.61 -12.50 -13.66
C PRO A 247 6.13 -12.10 -13.62
N SER A 248 5.79 -11.02 -14.32
CA SER A 248 4.44 -10.42 -14.26
C SER A 248 3.95 -9.79 -15.56
N GLN A 249 2.65 -9.87 -15.81
CA GLN A 249 1.97 -9.33 -16.99
C GLN A 249 1.15 -8.09 -16.63
N ARG A 250 1.17 -7.08 -17.52
CA ARG A 250 0.34 -5.87 -17.39
C ARG A 250 -0.85 -5.90 -18.35
N PHE A 251 -2.02 -5.62 -17.78
CA PHE A 251 -3.33 -5.55 -18.41
C PHE A 251 -3.85 -4.11 -18.39
N GLU A 252 -4.44 -3.68 -19.49
CA GLU A 252 -4.91 -2.31 -19.70
C GLU A 252 -6.37 -2.31 -20.15
N THR A 253 -7.23 -1.51 -19.51
CA THR A 253 -8.64 -1.37 -19.88
C THR A 253 -9.12 0.08 -19.70
N PRO A 254 -10.09 0.58 -20.48
CA PRO A 254 -10.64 1.92 -20.27
C PRO A 254 -11.26 2.10 -18.87
N CYS A 255 -11.01 3.26 -18.25
CA CYS A 255 -11.59 3.66 -16.97
C CYS A 255 -12.17 5.06 -17.08
N THR A 256 -13.50 5.14 -17.07
CA THR A 256 -14.27 6.40 -17.05
C THR A 256 -14.81 6.71 -15.66
N ALA A 257 -14.79 5.74 -14.74
CA ALA A 257 -15.19 5.92 -13.36
C ALA A 257 -14.22 6.80 -12.56
N SER A 258 -14.74 7.38 -11.47
CA SER A 258 -13.91 8.02 -10.46
C SER A 258 -13.05 6.99 -9.72
N ALA A 259 -11.89 7.41 -9.21
CA ALA A 259 -11.04 6.54 -8.40
C ALA A 259 -11.77 6.05 -7.14
N LEU A 260 -12.63 6.89 -6.55
CA LEU A 260 -13.46 6.49 -5.43
C LEU A 260 -14.49 5.41 -5.79
N ASP A 261 -15.05 5.43 -6.99
CA ASP A 261 -16.00 4.40 -7.40
C ASP A 261 -15.31 3.05 -7.65
N VAL A 262 -14.12 3.05 -8.27
CA VAL A 262 -13.28 1.84 -8.36
C VAL A 262 -12.97 1.31 -6.96
N TYR A 263 -12.60 2.19 -6.03
CA TYR A 263 -12.36 1.83 -4.63
C TYR A 263 -13.59 1.21 -3.96
N ARG A 264 -14.77 1.83 -4.11
CA ARG A 264 -16.04 1.34 -3.54
C ARG A 264 -16.40 -0.05 -4.04
N VAL A 265 -16.19 -0.32 -5.33
CA VAL A 265 -16.45 -1.66 -5.89
C VAL A 265 -15.45 -2.68 -5.35
N LEU A 266 -14.16 -2.35 -5.28
CA LEU A 266 -13.15 -3.23 -4.68
C LEU A 266 -13.47 -3.50 -3.21
N ARG A 267 -13.83 -2.46 -2.45
CA ARG A 267 -14.22 -2.53 -1.04
C ARG A 267 -15.40 -3.48 -0.82
N ALA A 268 -16.36 -3.51 -1.74
CA ALA A 268 -17.53 -4.36 -1.67
C ALA A 268 -17.28 -5.80 -2.15
N THR A 269 -16.38 -5.99 -3.10
CA THR A 269 -16.19 -7.30 -3.77
C THR A 269 -15.02 -8.09 -3.22
N ASN A 270 -13.94 -7.41 -2.81
CA ASN A 270 -12.69 -8.03 -2.35
C ASN A 270 -12.07 -7.19 -1.22
N PRO A 271 -12.66 -7.16 -0.01
CA PRO A 271 -12.03 -6.50 1.14
C PRO A 271 -10.76 -7.25 1.54
N SER A 272 -9.68 -6.50 1.80
CA SER A 272 -8.38 -7.05 2.22
C SER A 272 -7.79 -6.27 3.41
N PRO A 273 -6.75 -6.80 4.08
CA PRO A 273 -6.05 -6.11 5.17
C PRO A 273 -5.52 -4.74 4.79
N TYR A 274 -5.27 -4.46 3.50
CA TYR A 274 -4.81 -3.17 3.01
C TYR A 274 -5.67 -2.65 1.86
N MET A 275 -6.67 -1.84 2.18
CA MET A 275 -7.46 -1.09 1.22
C MET A 275 -6.91 0.33 1.12
N TYR A 276 -6.68 0.82 -0.10
CA TYR A 276 -6.16 2.16 -0.30
C TYR A 276 -6.69 2.82 -1.55
N LEU A 277 -6.91 4.13 -1.43
CA LEU A 277 -7.16 5.08 -2.51
C LEU A 277 -6.22 6.25 -2.32
N PHE A 278 -5.41 6.56 -3.32
CA PHE A 278 -4.58 7.76 -3.37
C PHE A 278 -4.94 8.58 -4.60
N ARG A 279 -5.10 9.90 -4.40
CA ARG A 279 -5.24 10.89 -5.47
C ARG A 279 -3.95 11.66 -5.58
N PHE A 280 -3.12 11.38 -6.59
CA PHE A 280 -1.91 12.15 -6.85
C PHE A 280 -2.17 13.18 -7.96
N ASP A 281 -1.20 14.08 -8.17
CA ASP A 281 -1.26 15.00 -9.30
C ASP A 281 -1.00 14.23 -10.60
N GLY A 282 -2.03 14.11 -11.44
CA GLY A 282 -1.97 13.46 -12.75
C GLY A 282 -2.29 11.96 -12.79
N PHE A 283 -2.40 11.25 -11.66
CA PHE A 283 -2.79 9.84 -11.64
C PHE A 283 -3.33 9.41 -10.26
N ASP A 284 -4.08 8.32 -10.24
CA ASP A 284 -4.66 7.76 -9.01
C ASP A 284 -4.22 6.31 -8.80
N VAL A 285 -4.16 5.88 -7.54
CA VAL A 285 -3.82 4.51 -7.16
C VAL A 285 -4.94 3.96 -6.29
N VAL A 286 -5.50 2.82 -6.71
CA VAL A 286 -6.61 2.17 -6.00
C VAL A 286 -6.29 0.68 -5.84
N GLY A 287 -6.33 0.15 -4.62
CA GLY A 287 -6.02 -1.26 -4.42
C GLY A 287 -6.58 -1.89 -3.16
N SER A 288 -6.47 -3.21 -3.15
CA SER A 288 -6.93 -4.11 -2.09
C SER A 288 -5.87 -5.21 -1.91
N SER A 289 -4.75 -4.84 -1.30
CA SER A 289 -3.61 -5.74 -1.15
C SER A 289 -3.84 -6.72 0.01
N PRO A 290 -3.60 -8.02 -0.19
CA PRO A 290 -3.69 -9.02 0.85
C PRO A 290 -2.45 -9.09 1.75
N GLU A 291 -1.33 -8.46 1.37
CA GLU A 291 -0.02 -8.75 1.94
C GLU A 291 0.73 -7.48 2.34
N ALA A 292 1.24 -7.46 3.58
CA ALA A 292 2.14 -6.43 4.08
C ALA A 292 3.54 -6.61 3.48
N LEU A 293 4.22 -5.53 3.12
CA LEU A 293 5.66 -5.59 2.88
C LEU A 293 6.40 -5.67 4.22
N VAL A 294 6.18 -4.68 5.08
CA VAL A 294 6.70 -4.64 6.44
C VAL A 294 5.91 -3.64 7.28
N LYS A 295 5.70 -4.00 8.55
CA LYS A 295 5.15 -3.13 9.58
C LYS A 295 6.21 -2.84 10.63
N VAL A 296 6.26 -1.60 11.10
CA VAL A 296 7.06 -1.16 12.25
C VAL A 296 6.12 -0.53 13.26
N GLU A 297 6.16 -1.01 14.49
CA GLU A 297 5.33 -0.54 15.59
C GLU A 297 6.14 -0.67 16.88
N ASP A 298 6.27 0.43 17.64
CA ASP A 298 6.96 0.48 18.93
C ASP A 298 8.39 -0.12 18.88
N GLY A 299 9.13 0.21 17.81
CA GLY A 299 10.51 -0.26 17.61
C GLY A 299 10.62 -1.75 17.27
N ARG A 300 9.52 -2.44 16.96
CA ARG A 300 9.51 -3.81 16.44
C ARG A 300 9.15 -3.82 14.96
N ALA A 301 9.98 -4.48 14.17
CA ALA A 301 9.68 -4.79 12.77
C ALA A 301 8.92 -6.12 12.69
N MET A 302 8.01 -6.23 11.72
CA MET A 302 7.19 -7.41 11.48
C MET A 302 6.94 -7.59 9.99
N VAL A 303 7.12 -8.82 9.52
CA VAL A 303 6.74 -9.26 8.17
C VAL A 303 5.82 -10.47 8.28
N HIS A 304 4.84 -10.55 7.38
CA HIS A 304 3.90 -11.66 7.29
C HIS A 304 4.05 -12.38 5.96
N PRO A 305 5.00 -13.32 5.82
CA PRO A 305 5.08 -14.15 4.62
C PRO A 305 3.77 -14.93 4.43
N ILE A 306 3.25 -14.88 3.20
CA ILE A 306 2.04 -15.61 2.79
C ILE A 306 2.40 -16.49 1.58
N ALA A 307 2.14 -17.78 1.68
CA ALA A 307 2.22 -18.72 0.56
C ALA A 307 1.21 -19.85 0.72
N GLY A 308 1.05 -20.64 -0.33
CA GLY A 308 0.06 -21.70 -0.37
C GLY A 308 -1.37 -21.18 -0.41
N THR A 309 -2.17 -21.74 -1.29
CA THR A 309 -3.56 -21.32 -1.43
C THR A 309 -4.47 -22.51 -1.60
N ARG A 310 -5.58 -22.53 -0.86
CA ARG A 310 -6.74 -23.37 -1.16
C ARG A 310 -7.99 -22.51 -1.16
N HIS A 311 -8.99 -22.93 -1.93
CA HIS A 311 -10.33 -22.35 -1.86
C HIS A 311 -10.96 -22.68 -0.50
N ARG A 312 -11.98 -21.93 -0.09
CA ARG A 312 -12.74 -22.26 1.12
C ARG A 312 -13.68 -23.43 0.85
N GLY A 313 -13.81 -24.36 1.80
CA GLY A 313 -14.73 -25.49 1.72
C GLY A 313 -16.19 -25.04 1.85
N ALA A 314 -17.12 -25.79 1.25
CA ALA A 314 -18.55 -25.48 1.34
C ALA A 314 -19.12 -25.81 2.74
N THR A 315 -18.43 -26.66 3.50
CA THR A 315 -18.77 -27.03 4.88
C THR A 315 -17.58 -26.85 5.82
N PRO A 316 -17.78 -26.67 7.14
CA PRO A 316 -16.68 -26.59 8.10
C PRO A 316 -15.72 -27.79 8.06
N GLN A 317 -16.25 -29.00 7.80
CA GLN A 317 -15.47 -30.23 7.71
C GLN A 317 -14.59 -30.25 6.46
N GLU A 318 -15.15 -29.87 5.31
CA GLU A 318 -14.41 -29.74 4.05
C GLU A 318 -13.36 -28.62 4.15
N ASP A 319 -13.70 -27.49 4.76
CA ASP A 319 -12.78 -26.37 4.96
C ASP A 319 -11.61 -26.74 5.86
N GLN A 320 -11.83 -27.58 6.88
CA GLN A 320 -10.74 -28.11 7.69
C GLN A 320 -9.91 -29.14 6.94
N ALA A 321 -10.53 -30.01 6.13
CA ALA A 321 -9.79 -30.98 5.32
C ALA A 321 -8.87 -30.29 4.30
N LEU A 322 -9.33 -29.21 3.66
CA LEU A 322 -8.51 -28.39 2.75
C LEU A 322 -7.36 -27.70 3.48
N ALA A 323 -7.57 -27.24 4.71
CA ALA A 323 -6.52 -26.67 5.55
C ALA A 323 -5.46 -27.72 5.93
N ASP A 324 -5.90 -28.92 6.32
CA ASP A 324 -5.00 -30.04 6.66
C ASP A 324 -4.21 -30.52 5.44
N GLU A 325 -4.85 -30.58 4.26
CA GLU A 325 -4.21 -30.88 2.98
C GLU A 325 -3.14 -29.83 2.64
N LEU A 326 -3.48 -28.54 2.73
CA LEU A 326 -2.55 -27.44 2.47
C LEU A 326 -1.31 -27.51 3.38
N LEU A 327 -1.52 -27.77 4.68
CA LEU A 327 -0.42 -27.93 5.63
C LEU A 327 0.38 -29.22 5.47
N ALA A 328 -0.16 -30.23 4.78
CA ALA A 328 0.52 -31.48 4.48
C ALA A 328 1.26 -31.45 3.14
N ASP A 329 0.96 -30.48 2.26
CA ASP A 329 1.56 -30.36 0.94
C ASP A 329 3.07 -30.01 1.05
N PRO A 330 3.99 -30.92 0.67
CA PRO A 330 5.41 -30.69 0.82
C PRO A 330 5.93 -29.57 -0.09
N LYS A 331 5.27 -29.29 -1.22
CA LYS A 331 5.64 -28.21 -2.14
C LYS A 331 5.34 -26.86 -1.48
N GLU A 332 4.10 -26.66 -1.06
CA GLU A 332 3.61 -25.41 -0.47
C GLU A 332 4.40 -25.04 0.80
N ARG A 333 4.70 -26.05 1.64
CA ARG A 333 5.53 -25.86 2.84
C ARG A 333 6.97 -25.43 2.50
N ALA A 334 7.56 -26.01 1.45
CA ALA A 334 8.93 -25.69 1.06
C ALA A 334 9.02 -24.25 0.52
N GLU A 335 8.07 -23.86 -0.34
CA GLU A 335 7.95 -22.49 -0.83
C GLU A 335 7.73 -21.49 0.31
N HIS A 336 6.82 -21.80 1.24
CA HIS A 336 6.57 -20.95 2.41
C HIS A 336 7.80 -20.80 3.30
N LEU A 337 8.51 -21.90 3.60
CA LEU A 337 9.73 -21.87 4.42
C LEU A 337 10.80 -20.96 3.80
N MET A 338 10.96 -21.01 2.48
CA MET A 338 11.91 -20.14 1.76
C MET A 338 11.57 -18.65 1.96
N LEU A 339 10.29 -18.29 1.93
CA LEU A 339 9.85 -16.90 2.17
C LEU A 339 10.03 -16.47 3.63
N VAL A 340 9.80 -17.39 4.58
CA VAL A 340 10.10 -17.15 6.01
C VAL A 340 11.59 -16.88 6.21
N ASP A 341 12.46 -17.68 5.60
CA ASP A 341 13.90 -17.47 5.69
C ASP A 341 14.35 -16.17 5.01
N LEU A 342 13.73 -15.78 3.90
CA LEU A 342 13.98 -14.47 3.30
C LEU A 342 13.58 -13.33 4.24
N GLY A 343 12.41 -13.41 4.87
CA GLY A 343 11.97 -12.42 5.87
C GLY A 343 12.92 -12.33 7.07
N ARG A 344 13.44 -13.47 7.54
CA ARG A 344 14.47 -13.52 8.59
C ARG A 344 15.77 -12.85 8.15
N ASN A 345 16.21 -13.10 6.92
CA ASN A 345 17.42 -12.49 6.37
C ASN A 345 17.27 -10.98 6.21
N ASP A 346 16.13 -10.51 5.71
CA ASP A 346 15.86 -9.09 5.52
C ASP A 346 15.84 -8.36 6.88
N LEU A 347 15.08 -8.86 7.86
CA LEU A 347 15.06 -8.28 9.21
C LEU A 347 16.42 -8.38 9.91
N GLY A 348 17.18 -9.45 9.68
CA GLY A 348 18.52 -9.64 10.25
C GLY A 348 19.52 -8.54 9.88
N ARG A 349 19.28 -7.77 8.82
CA ARG A 349 20.15 -6.65 8.39
C ARG A 349 19.94 -5.38 9.23
N VAL A 350 18.77 -5.25 9.87
CA VAL A 350 18.30 -4.00 10.50
C VAL A 350 17.85 -4.18 11.95
N CYS A 351 17.66 -5.41 12.40
CA CYS A 351 17.30 -5.75 13.77
C CYS A 351 18.52 -6.11 14.63
N GLU A 352 18.34 -6.04 15.96
CA GLU A 352 19.35 -6.46 16.92
C GLU A 352 19.70 -7.95 16.73
N PRO A 353 20.99 -8.33 16.73
CA PRO A 353 21.39 -9.74 16.67
C PRO A 353 20.72 -10.56 17.79
N GLY A 354 20.10 -11.68 17.39
CA GLY A 354 19.37 -12.55 18.31
C GLY A 354 17.94 -12.12 18.66
N SER A 355 17.46 -10.97 18.15
CA SER A 355 16.06 -10.53 18.34
C SER A 355 15.09 -11.02 17.27
N VAL A 356 15.60 -11.48 16.12
CA VAL A 356 14.76 -11.94 15.01
C VAL A 356 14.22 -13.34 15.30
N GLU A 357 12.90 -13.44 15.42
CA GLU A 357 12.17 -14.64 15.81
C GLU A 357 10.97 -14.88 14.89
N VAL A 358 10.61 -16.15 14.70
CA VAL A 358 9.36 -16.56 14.03
C VAL A 358 8.35 -16.87 15.14
N VAL A 359 7.40 -15.97 15.36
CA VAL A 359 6.43 -16.09 16.48
C VAL A 359 5.23 -16.95 16.11
N ASP A 360 4.86 -16.96 14.84
CA ASP A 360 3.85 -17.86 14.28
C ASP A 360 4.43 -18.55 13.04
N PHE A 361 4.36 -19.88 13.01
CA PHE A 361 4.95 -20.67 11.94
C PHE A 361 3.93 -21.60 11.29
N MET A 362 3.76 -21.46 9.98
CA MET A 362 2.84 -22.26 9.15
C MET A 362 1.44 -22.42 9.74
N SER A 363 0.79 -21.31 10.10
CA SER A 363 -0.61 -21.30 10.50
C SER A 363 -1.52 -21.09 9.29
N VAL A 364 -2.76 -21.55 9.35
CA VAL A 364 -3.74 -21.32 8.28
C VAL A 364 -4.61 -20.11 8.61
N GLU A 365 -4.50 -19.08 7.78
CA GLU A 365 -5.40 -17.92 7.82
C GLU A 365 -6.52 -18.08 6.79
N ARG A 366 -7.75 -17.75 7.19
CA ARG A 366 -8.96 -17.96 6.37
C ARG A 366 -9.57 -16.64 5.96
N TYR A 367 -9.47 -16.35 4.67
CA TYR A 367 -10.10 -15.21 4.02
C TYR A 367 -11.51 -15.59 3.51
N SER A 368 -12.19 -14.63 2.88
CA SER A 368 -13.57 -14.82 2.40
C SER A 368 -13.70 -15.93 1.35
N HIS A 369 -12.75 -16.05 0.43
CA HIS A 369 -12.80 -17.03 -0.68
C HIS A 369 -11.64 -18.03 -0.70
N VAL A 370 -10.57 -17.74 0.02
CA VAL A 370 -9.35 -18.57 0.05
C VAL A 370 -8.81 -18.70 1.47
N MET A 371 -7.88 -19.64 1.67
CA MET A 371 -7.04 -19.75 2.86
C MET A 371 -5.57 -19.85 2.45
N HIS A 372 -4.69 -19.37 3.33
CA HIS A 372 -3.24 -19.33 3.08
C HIS A 372 -2.44 -19.89 4.26
N ILE A 373 -1.22 -20.38 3.96
CA ILE A 373 -0.20 -20.61 4.97
C ILE A 373 0.43 -19.25 5.29
N VAL A 374 0.45 -18.89 6.57
CA VAL A 374 0.97 -17.62 7.06
C VAL A 374 2.00 -17.87 8.15
N SER A 375 2.99 -16.99 8.19
CA SER A 375 3.94 -16.91 9.30
C SER A 375 4.16 -15.47 9.69
N THR A 376 4.63 -15.26 10.91
CA THR A 376 4.99 -13.94 11.43
C THR A 376 6.44 -13.97 11.84
N VAL A 377 7.26 -13.16 11.18
CA VAL A 377 8.66 -12.95 11.56
C VAL A 377 8.75 -11.54 12.15
N THR A 378 9.33 -11.43 13.33
CA THR A 378 9.50 -10.15 14.03
C THR A 378 10.94 -9.99 14.51
N GLY A 379 11.38 -8.74 14.68
CA GLY A 379 12.66 -8.42 15.28
C GLY A 379 12.64 -7.04 15.92
N ARG A 380 13.51 -6.82 16.91
CA ARG A 380 13.68 -5.49 17.51
C ARG A 380 14.61 -4.67 16.64
N ILE A 381 14.19 -3.47 16.25
CA ILE A 381 15.00 -2.60 15.39
C ILE A 381 16.28 -2.23 16.13
N ALA A 382 17.42 -2.32 15.44
CA ALA A 382 18.72 -2.02 16.05
C ALA A 382 18.84 -0.52 16.39
N PRO A 383 19.57 -0.14 17.46
CA PRO A 383 19.82 1.25 17.79
C PRO A 383 20.35 2.06 16.61
N GLY A 384 19.77 3.23 16.36
CA GLY A 384 20.15 4.11 15.24
C GLY A 384 19.56 3.73 13.89
N ARG A 385 18.74 2.66 13.81
CA ARG A 385 17.93 2.34 12.63
C ARG A 385 16.51 2.87 12.78
N THR A 386 15.88 3.17 11.66
CA THR A 386 14.50 3.70 11.62
C THR A 386 13.58 2.81 10.80
N ALA A 387 12.26 3.06 10.84
CA ALA A 387 11.31 2.39 9.95
C ALA A 387 11.67 2.53 8.45
N PHE A 388 12.29 3.64 8.05
CA PHE A 388 12.82 3.81 6.69
C PHE A 388 13.92 2.80 6.36
N ASP A 389 14.86 2.56 7.29
CA ASP A 389 15.92 1.56 7.10
C ASP A 389 15.32 0.14 7.02
N VAL A 390 14.30 -0.15 7.83
CA VAL A 390 13.58 -1.43 7.79
C VAL A 390 12.87 -1.62 6.44
N LEU A 391 12.08 -0.63 6.01
CA LEU A 391 11.37 -0.65 4.73
C LEU A 391 12.32 -0.94 3.57
N THR A 392 13.42 -0.19 3.47
CA THR A 392 14.39 -0.33 2.39
C THR A 392 15.19 -1.64 2.45
N ALA A 393 15.42 -2.21 3.63
CA ALA A 393 16.06 -3.52 3.76
C ALA A 393 15.18 -4.68 3.30
N CYS A 394 13.86 -4.57 3.52
CA CYS A 394 12.87 -5.56 3.08
C CYS A 394 12.47 -5.40 1.61
N PHE A 395 12.73 -4.24 0.99
CA PHE A 395 12.24 -3.91 -0.35
C PHE A 395 13.06 -4.58 -1.50
N PRO A 396 12.40 -5.02 -2.60
CA PRO A 396 10.98 -5.34 -2.69
C PRO A 396 10.70 -6.69 -2.01
N ALA A 397 9.41 -7.02 -1.88
CA ALA A 397 8.99 -8.29 -1.32
C ALA A 397 9.54 -9.49 -2.13
N GLY A 398 9.92 -10.56 -1.43
CA GLY A 398 10.33 -11.83 -2.05
C GLY A 398 9.25 -12.45 -2.93
N THR A 399 7.99 -12.35 -2.47
CA THR A 399 6.79 -12.80 -3.18
C THR A 399 6.56 -12.08 -4.52
N LEU A 400 7.24 -10.97 -4.75
CA LEU A 400 7.18 -10.17 -5.98
C LEU A 400 8.54 -10.03 -6.69
N SER A 401 9.55 -10.77 -6.26
CA SER A 401 10.88 -10.78 -6.88
C SER A 401 11.35 -12.20 -7.08
N GLY A 402 11.77 -12.85 -6.01
CA GLY A 402 12.21 -14.24 -5.98
C GLY A 402 13.36 -14.46 -4.99
N ALA A 403 14.03 -15.60 -5.12
CA ALA A 403 15.12 -16.00 -4.26
C ALA A 403 16.25 -16.67 -5.07
N PRO A 404 17.52 -16.25 -4.92
CA PRO A 404 18.00 -15.07 -4.20
C PRO A 404 17.51 -13.75 -4.83
N LYS A 405 17.10 -12.78 -3.99
CA LYS A 405 16.40 -11.55 -4.41
C LYS A 405 17.15 -10.77 -5.52
N PRO A 406 18.45 -10.44 -5.42
CA PRO A 406 19.14 -9.69 -6.49
C PRO A 406 19.17 -10.42 -7.84
N ARG A 407 19.41 -11.74 -7.86
CA ARG A 407 19.47 -12.48 -9.12
C ARG A 407 18.10 -12.62 -9.76
N ALA A 408 17.06 -12.89 -8.97
CA ALA A 408 15.69 -12.95 -9.46
C ALA A 408 15.26 -11.63 -10.12
N MET A 409 15.61 -10.48 -9.52
CA MET A 409 15.31 -9.16 -10.11
C MET A 409 16.06 -8.88 -11.41
N GLN A 410 17.30 -9.37 -11.55
CA GLN A 410 18.03 -9.28 -12.82
C GLN A 410 17.34 -10.09 -13.91
N ILE A 411 16.90 -11.32 -13.59
CA ILE A 411 16.15 -12.16 -14.54
C ILE A 411 14.82 -11.49 -14.94
N ILE A 412 14.10 -10.89 -13.99
CA ILE A 412 12.90 -10.11 -14.27
C ILE A 412 13.20 -8.94 -15.22
N ASP A 413 14.27 -8.19 -14.98
CA ASP A 413 14.67 -7.04 -15.79
C ASP A 413 15.06 -7.44 -17.23
N GLU A 414 15.60 -8.65 -17.41
CA GLU A 414 15.94 -9.24 -18.71
C GLU A 414 14.71 -9.72 -19.50
N LEU A 415 13.62 -10.12 -18.81
CA LEU A 415 12.46 -10.79 -19.41
C LEU A 415 11.24 -9.89 -19.60
N GLU A 416 10.98 -8.98 -18.66
CA GLU A 416 9.79 -8.13 -18.72
C GLU A 416 9.96 -7.01 -19.75
N PRO A 417 8.99 -6.81 -20.67
CA PRO A 417 9.12 -5.87 -21.78
C PRO A 417 9.01 -4.39 -21.38
N SER A 418 8.77 -4.13 -20.10
CA SER A 418 8.65 -2.79 -19.55
C SER A 418 8.90 -2.80 -18.06
N ARG A 419 9.35 -1.65 -17.53
CA ARG A 419 9.42 -1.40 -16.09
C ARG A 419 8.05 -1.59 -15.42
N ARG A 420 8.10 -2.00 -14.15
CA ARG A 420 6.92 -2.30 -13.35
C ARG A 420 6.22 -1.05 -12.83
N GLY A 421 6.96 0.04 -12.62
CA GLY A 421 6.42 1.23 -11.98
C GLY A 421 5.93 0.91 -10.58
N LEU A 422 4.61 1.03 -10.34
CA LEU A 422 4.01 0.76 -9.03
C LEU A 422 4.01 -0.72 -8.65
N TYR A 423 3.82 -1.63 -9.62
CA TYR A 423 3.58 -3.05 -9.32
C TYR A 423 4.76 -3.72 -8.62
N GLY A 424 4.49 -4.38 -7.48
CA GLY A 424 5.53 -5.02 -6.67
C GLY A 424 6.37 -4.04 -5.84
N GLY A 425 6.08 -2.74 -5.92
CA GLY A 425 6.51 -1.75 -4.93
C GLY A 425 5.68 -1.84 -3.66
N CYS A 426 5.57 -0.73 -2.93
CA CYS A 426 4.73 -0.66 -1.73
C CYS A 426 3.91 0.63 -1.64
N VAL A 427 2.81 0.56 -0.91
CA VAL A 427 1.93 1.69 -0.57
C VAL A 427 1.69 1.70 0.94
N GLY A 428 1.55 2.88 1.53
CA GLY A 428 1.30 2.99 2.98
C GLY A 428 1.85 4.28 3.55
N TYR A 429 2.31 4.23 4.79
CA TYR A 429 2.84 5.41 5.49
C TYR A 429 4.13 5.13 6.26
N LEU A 430 4.92 6.18 6.41
CA LEU A 430 6.00 6.34 7.38
C LEU A 430 5.58 7.49 8.28
N ASP A 431 5.28 7.22 9.55
CA ASP A 431 4.78 8.21 10.47
C ASP A 431 5.92 9.09 11.03
N PHE A 432 5.57 10.19 11.71
CA PHE A 432 6.57 11.04 12.35
C PHE A 432 7.12 10.48 13.67
N ALA A 433 6.43 9.53 14.30
CA ALA A 433 6.88 8.89 15.54
C ALA A 433 7.92 7.79 15.33
N GLY A 434 8.12 7.35 14.09
CA GLY A 434 9.07 6.30 13.73
C GLY A 434 8.42 4.95 13.41
N ASP A 435 7.09 4.86 13.42
CA ASP A 435 6.32 3.69 13.00
C ASP A 435 6.01 3.73 11.50
N SER A 436 5.62 2.58 10.95
CA SER A 436 5.25 2.47 9.54
C SER A 436 4.36 1.28 9.28
N ASP A 437 3.47 1.39 8.30
CA ASP A 437 2.71 0.26 7.81
C ASP A 437 2.61 0.35 6.30
N THR A 438 3.15 -0.67 5.62
CA THR A 438 3.24 -0.68 4.16
C THR A 438 2.77 -2.01 3.59
N ALA A 439 1.87 -1.92 2.61
CA ALA A 439 1.38 -3.03 1.84
C ALA A 439 2.19 -3.19 0.56
N ILE A 440 2.31 -4.42 0.07
CA ILE A 440 2.82 -4.65 -1.28
C ILE A 440 1.80 -4.12 -2.29
N ALA A 441 2.26 -3.43 -3.33
CA ALA A 441 1.42 -2.87 -4.39
C ALA A 441 1.00 -3.96 -5.40
N ILE A 442 0.06 -4.82 -4.96
CA ILE A 442 -0.61 -5.86 -5.75
C ILE A 442 -2.13 -5.76 -5.58
N ARG A 443 -2.88 -6.36 -6.52
CA ARG A 443 -4.33 -6.19 -6.65
C ARG A 443 -4.69 -4.68 -6.67
N THR A 444 -3.94 -3.96 -7.50
CA THR A 444 -3.95 -2.51 -7.60
C THR A 444 -4.25 -2.09 -9.03
N ALA A 445 -5.08 -1.07 -9.18
CA ALA A 445 -5.23 -0.30 -10.41
C ALA A 445 -4.48 1.03 -10.28
N LEU A 446 -3.61 1.30 -11.23
CA LEU A 446 -3.15 2.65 -11.53
C LEU A 446 -4.13 3.26 -12.54
N LEU A 447 -4.72 4.42 -12.22
CA LEU A 447 -5.66 5.10 -13.10
C LEU A 447 -5.00 6.36 -13.66
N ARG A 448 -4.89 6.46 -14.98
CA ARG A 448 -4.31 7.63 -15.64
C ARG A 448 -4.85 7.80 -17.05
N ASP A 449 -5.19 9.02 -17.43
CA ASP A 449 -5.63 9.40 -18.78
C ASP A 449 -6.73 8.48 -19.34
N GLY A 450 -7.74 8.17 -18.52
CA GLY A 450 -8.87 7.32 -18.92
C GLY A 450 -8.54 5.83 -19.06
N THR A 451 -7.37 5.39 -18.59
CA THR A 451 -6.93 3.99 -18.64
C THR A 451 -6.64 3.47 -17.23
N ALA A 452 -7.12 2.27 -16.93
CA ALA A 452 -6.71 1.50 -15.77
C ALA A 452 -5.62 0.49 -16.17
N TYR A 453 -4.50 0.54 -15.47
CA TYR A 453 -3.39 -0.41 -15.58
C TYR A 453 -3.43 -1.35 -14.37
N VAL A 454 -3.52 -2.65 -14.63
CA VAL A 454 -3.53 -3.71 -13.62
C VAL A 454 -2.42 -4.68 -13.95
N GLN A 455 -1.51 -4.96 -13.02
CA GLN A 455 -0.41 -5.89 -13.23
C GLN A 455 -0.48 -7.03 -12.22
N ALA A 456 -0.19 -8.25 -12.69
CA ALA A 456 -0.23 -9.46 -11.89
C ALA A 456 0.85 -10.44 -12.35
N GLY A 457 1.35 -11.24 -11.41
CA GLY A 457 2.47 -12.15 -11.66
C GLY A 457 2.28 -13.49 -10.97
N ALA A 458 3.19 -14.39 -11.27
CA ALA A 458 3.21 -15.78 -10.82
C ALA A 458 4.61 -16.16 -10.35
N GLY A 459 4.69 -16.90 -9.24
CA GLY A 459 5.96 -17.37 -8.70
C GLY A 459 6.40 -18.62 -9.44
N ILE A 460 7.47 -18.54 -10.22
CA ILE A 460 7.92 -19.65 -11.04
C ILE A 460 8.98 -20.44 -10.29
N VAL A 461 8.72 -21.75 -10.20
CA VAL A 461 9.60 -22.78 -9.63
C VAL A 461 9.89 -23.84 -10.69
N ALA A 462 10.79 -24.79 -10.40
CA ALA A 462 11.30 -25.74 -11.39
C ALA A 462 10.22 -26.63 -12.06
N ASP A 463 9.10 -26.85 -11.37
CA ASP A 463 7.96 -27.67 -11.77
C ASP A 463 6.73 -26.86 -12.23
N SER A 464 6.84 -25.53 -12.34
CA SER A 464 5.76 -24.68 -12.84
C SER A 464 5.29 -25.08 -14.25
N ASP A 465 3.97 -25.03 -14.47
CA ASP A 465 3.35 -25.27 -15.78
C ASP A 465 3.07 -23.94 -16.49
N PRO A 466 3.71 -23.65 -17.65
CA PRO A 466 3.59 -22.33 -18.29
C PRO A 466 2.16 -21.86 -18.55
N VAL A 467 1.25 -22.78 -18.89
CA VAL A 467 -0.15 -22.45 -19.21
C VAL A 467 -0.90 -22.10 -17.94
N ALA A 468 -0.71 -22.87 -16.86
CA ALA A 468 -1.28 -22.59 -15.55
C ALA A 468 -0.82 -21.24 -15.00
N GLU A 469 0.46 -20.91 -15.11
CA GLU A 469 1.02 -19.65 -14.59
C GLU A 469 0.51 -18.42 -15.38
N ASP A 470 0.37 -18.53 -16.70
CA ASP A 470 -0.29 -17.50 -17.53
C ASP A 470 -1.75 -17.28 -17.08
N GLN A 471 -2.47 -18.37 -16.83
CA GLN A 471 -3.85 -18.32 -16.38
C GLN A 471 -3.97 -17.74 -14.97
N GLU A 472 -3.03 -18.04 -14.07
CA GLU A 472 -2.97 -17.48 -12.72
C GLU A 472 -2.81 -15.96 -12.75
N CYS A 473 -1.91 -15.43 -13.59
CA CYS A 473 -1.73 -13.99 -13.77
C CYS A 473 -3.05 -13.31 -14.20
N ARG A 474 -3.75 -13.90 -15.18
CA ARG A 474 -5.05 -13.41 -15.65
C ARG A 474 -6.11 -13.45 -14.55
N ASN A 475 -6.16 -14.52 -13.76
CA ASN A 475 -7.13 -14.68 -12.67
C ASN A 475 -6.88 -13.65 -11.56
N LYS A 476 -5.62 -13.41 -11.19
CA LYS A 476 -5.23 -12.38 -10.21
C LYS A 476 -5.62 -10.97 -10.68
N ALA A 477 -5.39 -10.65 -11.95
CA ALA A 477 -5.76 -9.35 -12.53
C ALA A 477 -7.27 -9.18 -12.69
N ALA A 478 -8.01 -10.27 -12.98
CA ALA A 478 -9.44 -10.24 -13.26
C ALA A 478 -10.27 -9.62 -12.13
N ALA A 479 -9.90 -9.80 -10.87
CA ALA A 479 -10.61 -9.20 -9.73
C ALA A 479 -10.66 -7.67 -9.83
N VAL A 480 -9.53 -7.04 -10.13
CA VAL A 480 -9.42 -5.58 -10.26
C VAL A 480 -10.03 -5.09 -11.58
N LEU A 481 -9.82 -5.81 -12.67
CA LEU A 481 -10.41 -5.47 -13.98
C LEU A 481 -11.94 -5.48 -13.93
N ARG A 482 -12.54 -6.49 -13.28
CA ARG A 482 -13.99 -6.55 -13.03
C ARG A 482 -14.45 -5.36 -12.18
N ALA A 483 -13.69 -4.99 -11.14
CA ALA A 483 -14.06 -3.87 -10.29
C ALA A 483 -14.06 -2.53 -11.04
N VAL A 484 -13.05 -2.29 -11.90
CA VAL A 484 -13.01 -1.13 -12.80
C VAL A 484 -14.21 -1.13 -13.74
N HIS A 485 -14.52 -2.27 -14.36
CA HIS A 485 -15.66 -2.37 -15.28
C HIS A 485 -17.00 -2.12 -14.59
N THR A 486 -17.24 -2.74 -13.43
CA THR A 486 -18.43 -2.51 -12.62
C THR A 486 -18.52 -1.04 -12.19
N ALA A 487 -17.40 -0.39 -11.83
CA ALA A 487 -17.35 1.01 -11.46
C ALA A 487 -17.74 1.94 -12.62
N ASN A 488 -17.26 1.69 -13.84
CA ASN A 488 -17.65 2.46 -15.04
C ASN A 488 -19.18 2.49 -15.24
N ARG A 489 -19.87 1.42 -14.80
CA ARG A 489 -21.30 1.20 -15.03
C ARG A 489 -22.19 1.64 -13.86
N LEU A 490 -21.62 2.13 -12.74
CA LEU A 490 -22.40 2.59 -11.59
C LEU A 490 -23.32 3.79 -11.93
N GLY A 491 -22.98 4.58 -12.96
CA GLY A 491 -23.73 5.77 -13.39
C GLY A 491 -24.66 5.59 -14.59
N GLU A 492 -24.60 4.47 -15.31
CA GLU A 492 -25.24 4.33 -16.64
C GLU A 492 -26.75 4.03 -16.59
N GLN A 493 -27.31 3.66 -15.42
CA GLN A 493 -28.72 3.23 -15.32
C GLN A 493 -29.71 4.32 -14.85
N GLY A 494 -29.33 5.60 -14.92
CA GLY A 494 -30.14 6.73 -14.45
C GLY A 494 -31.19 7.30 -15.41
N THR A 495 -31.30 6.80 -16.65
CA THR A 495 -32.35 7.27 -17.58
C THR A 495 -33.35 6.14 -17.85
N PRO A 496 -34.50 6.08 -17.15
CA PRO A 496 -35.59 5.25 -17.64
C PRO A 496 -35.98 5.80 -19.02
N ALA A 497 -35.93 4.94 -20.04
CA ALA A 497 -36.54 5.23 -21.32
C ALA A 497 -37.99 5.65 -21.04
N ARG A 498 -38.31 6.93 -21.26
CA ARG A 498 -39.69 7.40 -21.23
C ARG A 498 -40.41 6.67 -22.36
N ALA A 499 -41.20 5.66 -21.98
CA ALA A 499 -42.16 5.01 -22.85
C ALA A 499 -43.32 5.97 -23.16
#